data_AF-A0A918KD98-F1
#
_entry.id   AF-A0A918KD98-F1
#
_cell.length_a   1.000
_cell.length_b   1.000
_cell.length_c   1.000
_cell.angle_alpha   90.00
_cell.angle_beta   90.00
_cell.angle_gamma   90.00
#
_symmetry.space_group_name_H-M   'P 1'
#
loop_
_entity.id
_entity.type
_entity.pdbx_description
1 polymer ?
#
loop_
_entity_poly.entity_id
_entity_poly.type
_entity_poly.pdbx_seq_one_letter_code
_entity_poly.pdbx_strand_id
1 'polypeptide(L)'
;MMTHRIHAIAGVLAMTLISLFMAATLYSEMFADHESIATVKSLIVAPGLFILIPCLMAVGGSGFRLARERGGRWVAVKKKRMPFIAMNGLLVLIPCAIVLNTWAGQGRFDGAFYALQSVELLAGAVNLGLMSLNLRDGLKLAGRLRTPVAAPSR
;
A
#
# COMPACT_ATOMS: atom_id res chain seq x y z
N MET A 1 -11.12 -18.67 11.66
CA MET A 1 -9.68 -18.63 12.07
C MET A 1 -8.73 -18.44 10.88
N MET A 2 -8.87 -19.23 9.81
CA MET A 2 -7.97 -19.20 8.63
C MET A 2 -7.99 -17.85 7.87
N THR A 3 -9.17 -17.29 7.61
CA THR A 3 -9.35 -16.00 6.90
C THR A 3 -8.67 -14.82 7.61
N HIS A 4 -8.60 -14.84 8.95
CA HIS A 4 -7.96 -13.78 9.73
C HIS A 4 -6.42 -13.82 9.61
N ARG A 5 -5.83 -15.02 9.47
CA ARG A 5 -4.39 -15.19 9.23
C ARG A 5 -4.03 -14.75 7.81
N ILE A 6 -4.80 -15.20 6.81
CA ILE A 6 -4.62 -14.80 5.41
C ILE A 6 -4.71 -13.27 5.28
N HIS A 7 -5.73 -12.64 5.87
CA HIS A 7 -5.89 -11.19 5.85
C HIS A 7 -4.69 -10.46 6.46
N ALA A 8 -4.21 -10.92 7.62
CA ALA A 8 -3.10 -10.29 8.32
C ALA A 8 -1.79 -10.42 7.52
N ILE A 9 -1.47 -11.62 7.03
CA ILE A 9 -0.24 -11.87 6.27
C ILE A 9 -0.26 -11.08 4.96
N ALA A 10 -1.35 -11.16 4.19
CA ALA A 10 -1.48 -10.42 2.94
C ALA A 10 -1.41 -8.89 3.16
N GLY A 11 -1.98 -8.40 4.28
CA GLY A 11 -1.97 -6.98 4.64
C GLY A 11 -0.56 -6.48 4.97
N VAL A 12 0.19 -7.25 5.74
CA VAL A 12 1.60 -6.94 6.05
C VAL A 12 2.45 -7.01 4.78
N LEU A 13 2.31 -8.05 3.97
CA LEU A 13 3.06 -8.18 2.72
C LEU A 13 2.80 -7.01 1.78
N ALA A 14 1.54 -6.65 1.56
CA ALA A 14 1.18 -5.50 0.72
C ALA A 14 1.77 -4.19 1.27
N MET A 15 1.70 -3.97 2.58
CA MET A 15 2.26 -2.77 3.22
C MET A 15 3.77 -2.70 3.04
N THR A 16 4.48 -3.81 3.28
CA THR A 16 5.93 -3.89 3.12
C THR A 16 6.34 -3.65 1.67
N LEU A 17 5.66 -4.26 0.70
CA LEU A 17 5.94 -4.06 -0.72
C LEU A 17 5.75 -2.61 -1.16
N ILE A 18 4.62 -1.99 -0.81
CA ILE A 18 4.37 -0.58 -1.16
C ILE A 18 5.42 0.34 -0.53
N SER A 19 5.79 0.08 0.73
CA SER A 19 6.82 0.85 1.42
C SER A 19 8.19 0.68 0.77
N LEU A 20 8.53 -0.55 0.36
CA LEU A 20 9.77 -0.86 -0.34
C LEU A 20 9.83 -0.20 -1.71
N PHE A 21 8.74 -0.22 -2.50
CA PHE A 21 8.71 0.43 -3.81
C PHE A 21 8.88 1.95 -3.70
N MET A 22 8.23 2.57 -2.71
CA MET A 22 8.36 3.99 -2.45
C MET A 22 9.79 4.35 -2.00
N ALA A 23 10.37 3.58 -1.09
CA ALA A 23 11.74 3.79 -0.61
C ALA A 23 12.78 3.57 -1.73
N ALA A 24 12.64 2.51 -2.53
CA ALA A 24 13.52 2.23 -3.66
C ALA A 24 13.47 3.37 -4.68
N THR A 25 12.28 3.88 -4.99
CA THR A 25 12.10 5.02 -5.90
C THR A 25 12.76 6.29 -5.35
N LEU A 26 12.49 6.65 -4.08
CA LEU A 26 13.12 7.82 -3.46
C LEU A 26 14.65 7.71 -3.42
N TYR A 27 15.16 6.52 -3.09
CA TYR A 27 16.59 6.27 -3.03
C TYR A 27 17.24 6.38 -4.41
N SER A 28 16.65 5.76 -5.44
CA SER A 28 17.22 5.81 -6.80
C SER A 28 17.22 7.23 -7.37
N GLU A 29 16.16 8.01 -7.13
CA GLU A 29 16.06 9.39 -7.62
C GLU A 29 17.05 10.35 -6.93
N MET A 30 17.48 10.05 -5.70
CA MET A 30 18.41 10.91 -4.95
C MET A 30 19.88 10.56 -5.18
N PHE A 31 20.19 9.30 -5.46
CA PHE A 31 21.58 8.79 -5.38
C PHE A 31 22.03 7.96 -6.57
N ALA A 32 21.13 7.56 -7.48
CA ALA A 32 21.46 6.65 -8.57
C ALA A 32 21.44 7.35 -9.93
N ASP A 33 22.06 6.72 -10.91
CA ASP A 33 22.04 7.14 -12.31
C ASP A 33 20.74 6.69 -13.02
N HIS A 34 20.53 7.20 -14.22
CA HIS A 34 19.33 6.94 -15.01
C HIS A 34 19.11 5.46 -15.38
N GLU A 35 20.18 4.67 -15.56
CA GLU A 35 20.07 3.24 -15.84
C GLU A 35 19.58 2.49 -14.60
N SER A 36 20.11 2.85 -13.44
CA SER A 36 19.65 2.34 -12.15
C SER A 36 18.18 2.70 -11.87
N ILE A 37 17.75 3.93 -12.17
CA ILE A 37 16.34 4.34 -12.03
C ILE A 37 15.44 3.51 -12.95
N ALA A 38 15.83 3.32 -14.21
CA ALA A 38 15.07 2.48 -15.14
C ALA A 38 14.97 1.02 -14.66
N THR A 39 16.04 0.49 -14.08
CA THR A 39 16.05 -0.85 -13.48
C THR A 39 15.08 -0.94 -12.30
N VAL A 40 15.09 0.05 -11.40
CA VAL A 40 14.16 0.11 -10.26
C VAL A 40 12.71 0.17 -10.73
N LYS A 41 12.39 1.04 -11.70
CA LYS A 41 11.02 1.14 -12.26
C LYS A 41 10.59 -0.16 -12.94
N SER A 42 11.50 -0.83 -13.64
CA SER A 42 11.25 -2.14 -14.24
C SER A 42 10.94 -3.19 -13.19
N LEU A 43 11.74 -3.30 -12.13
CA LEU A 43 11.52 -4.24 -11.03
C LEU A 43 10.22 -3.97 -10.25
N ILE A 44 9.83 -2.71 -10.10
CA ILE A 44 8.55 -2.33 -9.49
C ILE A 44 7.38 -2.83 -10.35
N VAL A 45 7.43 -2.65 -11.68
CA VAL A 45 6.37 -3.13 -12.59
C VAL A 45 6.39 -4.65 -12.71
N ALA A 46 7.55 -5.24 -12.99
CA ALA A 46 7.77 -6.67 -13.12
C ALA A 46 9.10 -7.07 -12.47
N PRO A 47 9.09 -7.85 -11.37
CA PRO A 47 7.97 -8.66 -10.85
C PRO A 47 7.07 -7.95 -9.81
N GLY A 48 7.39 -6.73 -9.38
CA GLY A 48 6.78 -6.12 -8.18
C GLY A 48 5.25 -6.06 -8.18
N LEU A 49 4.62 -5.51 -9.22
CA LEU A 49 3.15 -5.42 -9.31
C LEU A 49 2.51 -6.81 -9.41
N PHE A 50 3.14 -7.79 -10.06
CA PHE A 50 2.64 -9.16 -10.15
C PHE A 50 2.54 -9.85 -8.79
N ILE A 51 3.35 -9.44 -7.81
CA ILE A 51 3.28 -9.94 -6.43
C ILE A 51 2.30 -9.10 -5.60
N LEU A 52 2.35 -7.77 -5.76
CA LEU A 52 1.55 -6.83 -4.98
C LEU A 52 0.04 -6.97 -5.27
N ILE A 53 -0.35 -7.10 -6.53
CA ILE A 53 -1.78 -7.16 -6.92
C ILE A 53 -2.48 -8.37 -6.28
N PRO A 54 -1.96 -9.62 -6.35
CA PRO A 54 -2.52 -10.74 -5.61
C PRO A 54 -2.61 -10.51 -4.10
N CYS A 55 -1.59 -9.90 -3.49
CA CYS A 55 -1.63 -9.56 -2.06
C CYS A 55 -2.80 -8.60 -1.76
N LEU A 56 -2.97 -7.54 -2.55
CA LEU A 56 -4.07 -6.58 -2.38
C LEU A 56 -5.44 -7.21 -2.61
N MET A 57 -5.57 -8.09 -3.62
CA MET A 57 -6.81 -8.86 -3.84
C MET A 57 -7.14 -9.74 -2.64
N ALA A 58 -6.15 -10.45 -2.09
CA ALA A 58 -6.31 -11.28 -0.90
C ALA A 58 -6.72 -10.43 0.32
N VAL A 59 -6.11 -9.26 0.52
CA VAL A 59 -6.47 -8.31 1.60
C VAL A 59 -7.90 -7.80 1.43
N GLY A 60 -8.27 -7.35 0.23
CA GLY A 60 -9.60 -6.84 -0.09
C GLY A 60 -10.70 -7.88 0.10
N GLY A 61 -10.53 -9.06 -0.51
CA GLY A 61 -11.50 -10.15 -0.44
C GLY A 61 -11.68 -10.71 0.98
N SER A 62 -10.56 -11.00 1.68
CA SER A 62 -10.61 -11.47 3.06
C SER A 62 -11.16 -10.41 4.03
N GLY A 63 -10.84 -9.14 3.80
CA GLY A 63 -11.33 -8.01 4.60
C GLY A 63 -12.83 -7.79 4.44
N PHE A 64 -13.36 -7.91 3.22
CA PHE A 64 -14.79 -7.82 2.96
C PHE A 64 -15.58 -8.93 3.68
N ARG A 65 -15.08 -10.17 3.64
CA ARG A 65 -15.67 -11.30 4.36
C ARG A 65 -15.67 -11.07 5.87
N LEU A 66 -14.54 -10.64 6.43
CA LEU A 66 -14.41 -10.37 7.86
C LEU A 66 -15.28 -9.21 8.34
N ALA A 67 -15.50 -8.19 7.49
CA ALA A 67 -16.39 -7.07 7.77
C ALA A 67 -17.89 -7.46 7.73
N ARG A 68 -18.25 -8.57 7.07
CA ARG A 68 -19.62 -9.10 7.07
C ARG A 68 -19.95 -9.85 8.36
N GLU A 69 -18.94 -10.47 8.96
CA GLU A 69 -19.06 -11.22 10.21
C GLU A 69 -19.00 -10.34 11.47
N ARG A 70 -18.48 -9.10 11.37
CA ARG A 70 -18.32 -8.18 12.51
C ARG A 70 -19.00 -6.84 12.24
N GLY A 71 -19.93 -6.44 13.12
CA GLY A 71 -20.58 -5.12 13.10
C GLY A 71 -19.88 -4.09 13.99
N GLY A 72 -20.19 -2.80 13.78
CA GLY A 72 -19.78 -1.71 14.69
C GLY A 72 -19.16 -0.48 13.99
N ARG A 73 -19.10 0.64 14.72
CA ARG A 73 -18.64 1.96 14.22
C ARG A 73 -17.25 1.92 13.58
N TRP A 74 -16.33 1.15 14.15
CA TRP A 74 -14.95 1.03 13.66
C TRP A 74 -14.84 0.20 12.36
N VAL A 75 -15.71 -0.79 12.15
CA VAL A 75 -15.78 -1.54 10.88
C VAL A 75 -16.31 -0.65 9.77
N ALA A 76 -17.28 0.23 10.07
CA ALA A 76 -17.83 1.18 9.10
C ALA A 76 -16.80 2.21 8.62
N VAL A 77 -15.96 2.74 9.52
CA VAL A 77 -14.87 3.67 9.16
C VAL A 77 -13.86 2.99 8.24
N LYS A 78 -13.46 1.75 8.55
CA LYS A 78 -12.51 0.96 7.75
C LYS A 78 -13.08 0.66 6.36
N LYS A 79 -14.37 0.30 6.29
CA LYS A 79 -15.09 0.05 5.03
C LYS A 79 -15.20 1.30 4.15
N LYS A 80 -15.32 2.50 4.74
CA LYS A 80 -15.35 3.76 3.99
C LYS A 80 -13.99 4.12 3.37
N ARG A 81 -12.88 3.79 4.03
CA ARG A 81 -11.51 4.10 3.54
C ARG A 81 -11.02 3.14 2.47
N MET A 82 -11.47 1.89 2.49
CA MET A 82 -10.99 0.83 1.60
C MET A 82 -11.15 1.15 0.09
N PRO A 83 -12.29 1.69 -0.37
CA PRO A 83 -12.46 2.06 -1.78
C PRO A 83 -11.48 3.14 -2.23
N PHE A 84 -11.22 4.15 -1.38
CA PHE A 84 -10.25 5.20 -1.71
C PHE A 84 -8.84 4.66 -1.89
N ILE A 85 -8.41 3.72 -1.03
CA ILE A 85 -7.11 3.05 -1.16
C ILE A 85 -7.05 2.25 -2.47
N ALA A 86 -8.10 1.47 -2.77
CA ALA A 86 -8.14 0.65 -3.96
C ALA A 86 -8.18 1.49 -5.25
N MET A 87 -9.00 2.54 -5.29
CA MET A 87 -9.10 3.44 -6.44
C MET A 87 -7.80 4.20 -6.67
N ASN A 88 -7.17 4.73 -5.62
CA ASN A 88 -5.88 5.42 -5.75
C ASN A 88 -4.79 4.45 -6.24
N GLY A 89 -4.74 3.23 -5.69
CA GLY A 89 -3.84 2.17 -6.17
C GLY A 89 -4.05 1.80 -7.63
N LEU A 90 -5.29 1.53 -8.02
CA LEU A 90 -5.62 0.98 -9.33
C LEU A 90 -5.66 2.03 -10.44
N LEU A 91 -6.20 3.21 -10.16
CA LEU A 91 -6.48 4.24 -11.18
C LEU A 91 -5.39 5.30 -11.27
N VAL A 92 -4.55 5.44 -10.24
CA VAL A 92 -3.47 6.44 -10.22
C VAL A 92 -2.11 5.74 -10.20
N LEU A 93 -1.82 4.96 -9.14
CA LEU A 93 -0.48 4.42 -8.93
C LEU A 93 -0.04 3.41 -10.00
N ILE A 94 -0.88 2.42 -10.32
CA ILE A 94 -0.52 1.40 -11.32
C ILE A 94 -0.27 2.03 -12.71
N PRO A 95 -1.17 2.88 -13.25
CA PRO A 95 -0.92 3.56 -14.52
C PRO A 95 0.35 4.41 -14.50
N CYS A 96 0.55 5.20 -13.44
CA CYS A 96 1.76 6.01 -13.30
C CYS A 96 3.02 5.14 -13.33
N ALA A 97 3.06 4.05 -12.56
CA ALA A 97 4.21 3.15 -12.50
C ALA A 97 4.54 2.54 -13.87
N ILE A 98 3.52 2.13 -14.64
CA ILE A 98 3.70 1.59 -15.99
C ILE A 98 4.27 2.65 -16.93
N VAL A 99 3.69 3.84 -16.97
CA VAL A 99 4.17 4.93 -17.85
C VAL A 99 5.59 5.37 -17.48
N LEU A 100 5.88 5.54 -16.19
CA LEU A 100 7.22 5.89 -15.71
C LEU A 100 8.24 4.83 -16.08
N ASN A 101 7.91 3.54 -15.96
CA ASN A 101 8.78 2.46 -16.40
C ASN A 101 9.04 2.51 -17.91
N THR A 102 8.00 2.73 -18.73
CA THR A 102 8.17 2.84 -20.18
C THR A 102 9.07 4.02 -20.56
N TRP A 103 8.88 5.19 -19.94
CA TRP A 103 9.70 6.37 -20.21
C TRP A 103 11.14 6.21 -19.72
N ALA A 104 11.34 5.68 -18.51
CA ALA A 104 12.68 5.42 -17.99
C ALA A 104 13.44 4.41 -18.86
N GLY A 105 12.77 3.34 -19.33
CA GLY A 105 13.35 2.37 -20.25
C GLY A 105 13.70 2.93 -21.64
N GLN A 106 13.10 4.06 -22.02
CA GLN A 106 13.44 4.81 -23.23
C GLN A 106 14.53 5.87 -22.99
N GLY A 107 15.08 5.97 -21.78
CA GLY A 107 16.03 7.01 -21.41
C GLY A 107 15.38 8.39 -21.26
N ARG A 108 14.05 8.46 -21.12
CA ARG A 108 13.32 9.72 -21.05
C ARG A 108 13.17 10.19 -19.60
N PHE A 109 13.98 11.17 -19.23
CA PHE A 109 13.99 11.83 -17.92
C PHE A 109 13.81 13.34 -18.06
N ASP A 110 12.73 13.74 -18.71
CA ASP A 110 12.39 15.14 -18.96
C ASP A 110 11.43 15.69 -17.88
N GLY A 111 11.04 16.97 -18.00
CA GLY A 111 10.11 17.59 -17.05
C GLY A 111 8.77 16.84 -16.91
N ALA A 112 8.30 16.16 -17.96
CA ALA A 112 7.08 15.36 -17.89
C ALA A 112 7.27 14.10 -17.04
N PHE A 113 8.42 13.42 -17.17
CA PHE A 113 8.81 12.32 -16.29
C PHE A 113 8.76 12.75 -14.83
N TYR A 114 9.46 13.83 -14.46
CA TYR A 114 9.51 14.30 -13.08
C TYR A 114 8.16 14.80 -12.55
N ALA A 115 7.32 15.39 -13.41
CA ALA A 115 5.95 15.76 -13.03
C ALA A 115 5.11 14.53 -12.69
N LEU A 116 5.14 13.50 -13.54
CA LEU A 116 4.41 12.25 -13.30
C LEU A 116 4.99 11.48 -12.09
N GLN A 117 6.31 11.48 -11.93
CA GLN A 117 7.02 10.89 -10.79
C GLN A 117 6.60 11.55 -9.48
N SER A 118 6.42 12.87 -9.47
CA SER A 118 5.92 13.61 -8.31
C SER A 118 4.49 13.20 -7.96
N VAL A 119 3.62 13.04 -8.97
CA VAL A 119 2.24 12.56 -8.77
C VAL A 119 2.24 11.14 -8.20
N GLU A 120 3.07 10.25 -8.74
CA GLU A 120 3.21 8.87 -8.25
C GLU A 120 3.65 8.83 -6.78
N LEU A 121 4.66 9.60 -6.39
CA LEU A 121 5.14 9.66 -5.00
C LEU A 121 4.09 10.23 -4.05
N LEU A 122 3.39 11.31 -4.44
CA LEU A 122 2.33 11.90 -3.62
C LEU A 122 1.16 10.93 -3.46
N ALA A 123 0.69 10.32 -4.55
CA ALA A 123 -0.34 9.30 -4.50
C ALA A 123 0.10 8.10 -3.65
N GLY A 124 1.38 7.73 -3.72
CA GLY A 124 1.98 6.62 -2.97
C GLY A 124 2.00 6.89 -1.48
N ALA A 125 2.47 8.07 -1.07
CA ALA A 125 2.50 8.52 0.30
C ALA A 125 1.09 8.59 0.91
N VAL A 126 0.12 9.14 0.16
CA VAL A 126 -1.29 9.16 0.58
C VAL A 126 -1.83 7.75 0.76
N ASN A 127 -1.58 6.85 -0.20
CA ASN A 127 -2.07 5.47 -0.13
C ASN A 127 -1.49 4.72 1.08
N LEU A 128 -0.18 4.88 1.31
CA LEU A 128 0.56 4.29 2.41
C LEU A 128 0.06 4.81 3.77
N GLY A 129 -0.21 6.11 3.87
CA GLY A 129 -0.80 6.74 5.05
C GLY A 129 -2.21 6.20 5.35
N LEU A 130 -3.08 6.13 4.34
CA LEU A 130 -4.42 5.57 4.49
C LEU A 130 -4.39 4.10 4.92
N MET A 131 -3.49 3.31 4.34
CA MET A 131 -3.34 1.89 4.68
C MET A 131 -2.80 1.70 6.10
N SER A 132 -1.85 2.54 6.53
CA SER A 132 -1.31 2.55 7.90
C SER A 132 -2.40 2.88 8.94
N LEU A 133 -3.24 3.88 8.67
CA LEU A 133 -4.37 4.22 9.53
C LEU A 133 -5.37 3.04 9.61
N ASN A 134 -5.68 2.41 8.47
CA ASN A 134 -6.55 1.24 8.43
C ASN A 134 -5.98 0.03 9.20
N LEU A 135 -4.66 -0.18 9.16
CA LEU A 135 -3.98 -1.22 9.93
C LEU A 135 -4.04 -0.93 11.43
N ARG A 136 -3.74 0.31 11.84
CA ARG A 136 -3.79 0.75 13.24
C ARG A 136 -5.19 0.56 13.83
N ASP A 137 -6.23 0.94 13.10
CA ASP A 137 -7.63 0.75 13.52
C ASP A 137 -7.99 -0.74 13.62
N GLY A 138 -7.43 -1.58 12.73
CA GLY A 138 -7.55 -3.04 12.79
C GLY A 138 -6.92 -3.67 14.05
N LEU A 139 -5.76 -3.19 14.48
CA LEU A 139 -5.09 -3.64 15.70
C LEU A 139 -5.86 -3.24 16.96
N LYS A 140 -6.44 -2.03 16.99
CA LYS A 140 -7.33 -1.58 18.08
C LYS A 140 -8.56 -2.47 18.20
N LEU A 141 -9.20 -2.80 17.08
CA LEU A 141 -10.35 -3.70 17.02
C LEU A 141 -10.03 -5.13 17.48
N ALA A 142 -8.81 -5.61 17.26
CA ALA A 142 -8.36 -6.91 17.71
C ALA A 142 -8.06 -6.97 19.22
N GLY A 143 -8.25 -5.88 19.97
CA GLY A 143 -7.93 -5.79 21.40
C GLY A 143 -6.43 -5.75 21.71
N ARG A 144 -5.56 -5.76 20.68
CA ARG A 144 -4.09 -5.80 20.82
C ARG A 144 -3.47 -4.45 21.22
N LEU A 145 -4.29 -3.40 21.30
CA LEU A 145 -3.90 -2.06 21.76
C LEU A 145 -4.71 -1.62 23.00
N ARG A 146 -5.43 -2.53 23.67
CA ARG A 146 -6.08 -2.21 24.94
C ARG A 146 -5.03 -2.18 26.04
N THR A 147 -4.82 -1.01 26.64
CA THR A 147 -4.09 -0.87 27.90
C THR A 147 -4.78 -1.74 28.96
N PRO A 148 -4.06 -2.55 29.75
CA PRO A 148 -4.65 -3.25 30.88
C PRO A 148 -5.34 -2.23 31.78
N VAL A 149 -6.64 -2.42 32.04
CA VAL A 149 -7.33 -1.65 33.09
C VAL A 149 -6.68 -2.08 34.40
N ALA A 150 -6.02 -1.13 35.09
CA ALA A 150 -5.44 -1.38 36.40
C ALA A 150 -6.55 -1.86 37.35
N ALA A 151 -6.30 -2.99 38.02
CA ALA A 151 -7.26 -3.58 38.95
C ALA A 151 -7.52 -2.61 40.12
N PRO A 152 -8.77 -2.49 40.60
CA PRO A 152 -9.07 -1.62 41.73
C PRO A 152 -8.37 -2.15 42.99
N SER A 153 -7.58 -1.28 43.63
CA SER A 153 -6.98 -1.53 44.94
C SER A 153 -8.09 -1.72 45.97
N ARG A 154 -8.08 -2.88 46.65
CA ARG A 154 -8.91 -3.13 47.84
C ARG A 154 -8.32 -2.46 49.06
#